data_AF-A0AAD0QSE9-F1
#
_entry.id   AF-A0AAD0QSE9-F1
#
_cell.length_a   1.000
_cell.length_b   1.000
_cell.length_c   1.000
_cell.angle_alpha   90.00
_cell.angle_beta   90.00
_cell.angle_gamma   90.00
#
_symmetry.space_group_name_H-M   'P 1'
#
loop_
_entity.id
_entity.type
_entity.pdbx_description
1 polymer ?
#
loop_
_entity_poly.entity_id
_entity_poly.type
_entity_poly.pdbx_seq_one_letter_code
_entity_poly.pdbx_strand_id
1 'polypeptide(L)'
;MQRKRRSQLSNLVLLAGILTASGCTGLFSGGASIPVGPSDHKLIEDAQYQVFAPNIFHQDQPDRPPIVLGYAFDGTLNDQQRIPEGERQTIVSYIAERVPGMHYYPGVGMQGKRIDAFDAALGRSMVSTAERASKTLFAQIDQVLQVEPNSEIRVFVTGFSRGAASARHFMNIVDEQWRERQRKQGASHASLRFYALLYDSVSTGPYSGVRLGLPGTVNYSLHFVARDEARPLFPVDIDMSTAREAMADAFVPRINTLYLPGAHSDVGASYAVGLGDNYRMLTDETLFALGLIKENCFENTRDSTLDGKHDSRGVLDKLLGAPVAGRVVRIDRPSRAAIPAPLDDAEYADIQESLERLAAANANRLTMRLTVDSTTLGFTARRKGESLSLLGVSNLLDPSVTQLVSDDAGHVKFEYGYRMLKTPTANVLPLSRKVVERIQVSGSAVDVTLSHIPQGLRFNIFVDGIWVDHVDHKVLGSTPVNPLVRCETPDERVGKM
;
A
#
# COMPACT_ATOMS: atom_id res chain seq x y z
N MET A 1 42.42 10.95 -3.85
CA MET A 1 42.14 9.64 -4.50
C MET A 1 41.68 8.52 -3.56
N GLN A 2 42.11 8.47 -2.28
CA GLN A 2 41.70 7.41 -1.33
C GLN A 2 40.20 7.44 -0.91
N ARG A 3 39.57 8.63 -0.85
CA ARG A 3 38.15 8.76 -0.47
C ARG A 3 37.17 8.17 -1.51
N LYS A 4 37.48 8.30 -2.81
CA LYS A 4 36.69 7.72 -3.91
C LYS A 4 36.81 6.19 -3.99
N ARG A 5 37.98 5.62 -3.67
CA ARG A 5 38.17 4.16 -3.65
C ARG A 5 37.44 3.48 -2.47
N ARG A 6 37.34 4.15 -1.31
CA ARG A 6 36.55 3.64 -0.17
C ARG A 6 35.04 3.63 -0.43
N SER A 7 34.49 4.65 -1.12
CA SER A 7 33.05 4.67 -1.45
C SER A 7 32.68 3.67 -2.56
N GLN A 8 33.62 3.35 -3.46
CA GLN A 8 33.39 2.32 -4.47
C GLN A 8 33.50 0.90 -3.90
N LEU A 9 34.40 0.64 -2.94
CA LEU A 9 34.46 -0.65 -2.25
C LEU A 9 33.24 -0.89 -1.35
N SER A 10 32.75 0.13 -0.63
CA SER A 10 31.53 0.00 0.18
C SER A 10 30.31 -0.29 -0.69
N ASN A 11 30.21 0.36 -1.86
CA ASN A 11 29.12 0.10 -2.80
C ASN A 11 29.23 -1.28 -3.47
N LEU A 12 30.44 -1.81 -3.71
CA LEU A 12 30.63 -3.15 -4.28
C LEU A 12 30.31 -4.27 -3.29
N VAL A 13 30.69 -4.11 -2.03
CA VAL A 13 30.37 -5.07 -0.95
C VAL A 13 28.88 -5.02 -0.59
N LEU A 14 28.22 -3.85 -0.68
CA LEU A 14 26.77 -3.74 -0.57
C LEU A 14 26.03 -4.37 -1.77
N LEU A 15 26.55 -4.21 -3.00
CA LEU A 15 25.96 -4.82 -4.19
C LEU A 15 26.06 -6.35 -4.16
N ALA A 16 27.16 -6.88 -3.61
CA ALA A 16 27.34 -8.31 -3.41
C ALA A 16 26.37 -8.90 -2.36
N GLY A 17 25.86 -8.07 -1.44
CA GLY A 17 24.82 -8.46 -0.48
C GLY A 17 23.45 -8.72 -1.12
N ILE A 18 23.15 -8.09 -2.26
CA ILE A 18 21.92 -8.35 -3.00
C ILE A 18 21.98 -9.68 -3.78
N LEU A 19 23.19 -10.25 -3.96
CA LEU A 19 23.44 -11.43 -4.80
C LEU A 19 23.09 -12.79 -4.16
N THR A 20 22.54 -12.85 -2.93
CA THR A 20 22.35 -14.15 -2.24
C THR A 20 21.00 -14.37 -1.56
N ALA A 21 20.01 -13.50 -1.75
CA ALA A 21 18.72 -13.62 -1.06
C ALA A 21 17.54 -13.72 -2.04
N SER A 22 17.48 -14.86 -2.74
CA SER A 22 16.19 -15.44 -3.13
C SER A 22 15.40 -15.74 -1.86
N GLY A 23 14.41 -14.90 -1.53
CA GLY A 23 13.69 -14.99 -0.26
C GLY A 23 14.46 -14.37 0.90
N CYS A 24 13.71 -13.90 1.89
CA CYS A 24 14.18 -13.29 3.13
C CYS A 24 15.30 -14.11 3.82
N THR A 25 16.56 -13.90 3.44
CA THR A 25 17.64 -14.11 4.42
C THR A 25 17.44 -12.99 5.44
N GLY A 26 17.27 -13.36 6.72
CA GLY A 26 17.08 -12.39 7.81
C GLY A 26 18.19 -11.34 7.90
N LEU A 27 19.29 -11.53 7.15
CA LEU A 27 20.39 -10.59 7.00
C LEU A 27 20.00 -9.24 6.37
N PHE A 28 19.10 -9.23 5.38
CA PHE A 28 18.76 -8.02 4.59
C PHE A 28 17.26 -7.70 4.52
N SER A 29 16.38 -8.63 4.86
CA SER A 29 14.94 -8.39 4.94
C SER A 29 14.39 -9.05 6.20
N GLY A 30 13.62 -8.28 6.96
CA GLY A 30 12.84 -8.75 8.09
C GLY A 30 11.38 -9.02 7.69
N GLY A 31 10.65 -9.64 8.61
CA GLY A 31 9.22 -9.87 8.53
C GLY A 31 8.63 -10.06 9.93
N ALA A 32 9.25 -9.46 10.94
CA ALA A 32 8.75 -9.54 12.30
C ALA A 32 7.54 -8.61 12.42
N SER A 33 6.41 -9.14 12.89
CA SER A 33 5.24 -8.31 13.17
C SER A 33 5.56 -7.31 14.29
N ILE A 34 5.10 -6.08 14.09
CA ILE A 34 5.12 -4.96 15.02
C ILE A 34 3.69 -4.40 15.11
N PRO A 35 3.31 -3.81 16.25
CA PRO A 35 1.93 -3.38 16.43
C PRO A 35 1.56 -2.23 15.48
N VAL A 36 0.30 -2.24 15.07
CA VAL A 36 -0.35 -1.12 14.39
C VAL A 36 -0.63 -0.04 15.44
N GLY A 37 -0.17 1.18 15.19
CA GLY A 37 -0.35 2.31 16.09
C GLY A 37 -1.63 3.09 15.80
N PRO A 38 -2.06 3.99 16.71
CA PRO A 38 -3.29 4.77 16.56
C PRO A 38 -3.31 5.62 15.28
N SER A 39 -2.18 6.19 14.89
CA SER A 39 -2.07 6.96 13.64
C SER A 39 -2.06 6.09 12.37
N ASP A 40 -1.76 4.79 12.50
CA ASP A 40 -1.87 3.84 11.39
C ASP A 40 -3.34 3.49 11.14
N HIS A 41 -4.14 3.21 12.19
CA HIS A 41 -5.58 2.95 12.07
C HIS A 41 -6.28 4.10 11.34
N LYS A 42 -6.03 5.33 11.78
CA LYS A 42 -6.57 6.52 11.13
C LYS A 42 -6.16 6.62 9.66
N LEU A 43 -4.90 6.31 9.34
CA LEU A 43 -4.41 6.38 7.96
C LEU A 43 -5.07 5.33 7.06
N ILE A 44 -5.35 4.13 7.59
CA ILE A 44 -6.09 3.08 6.89
C ILE A 44 -7.53 3.54 6.63
N GLU A 45 -8.20 4.08 7.65
CA GLU A 45 -9.55 4.64 7.53
C GLU A 45 -9.60 5.79 6.51
N ASP A 46 -8.70 6.78 6.63
CA ASP A 46 -8.64 7.93 5.73
C ASP A 46 -8.32 7.51 4.28
N ALA A 47 -7.49 6.48 4.06
CA ALA A 47 -7.16 5.97 2.73
C ALA A 47 -8.38 5.40 2.00
N GLN A 48 -9.32 4.79 2.73
CA GLN A 48 -10.55 4.25 2.15
C GLN A 48 -11.40 5.34 1.52
N TYR A 49 -11.47 6.52 2.14
CA TYR A 49 -12.25 7.64 1.62
C TYR A 49 -11.55 8.41 0.50
N GLN A 50 -10.28 8.08 0.18
CA GLN A 50 -9.49 8.77 -0.85
C GLN A 50 -9.36 7.95 -2.15
N VAL A 51 -9.89 6.73 -2.19
CA VAL A 51 -9.92 5.93 -3.42
C VAL A 51 -11.07 6.41 -4.30
N PHE A 52 -10.77 7.39 -5.14
CA PHE A 52 -11.62 7.83 -6.25
C PHE A 52 -10.97 7.42 -7.57
N ALA A 53 -11.67 6.62 -8.37
CA ALA A 53 -11.17 6.12 -9.64
C ALA A 53 -12.23 6.21 -10.76
N PRO A 54 -11.82 6.46 -12.02
CA PRO A 54 -12.72 6.51 -13.17
C PRO A 54 -13.14 5.10 -13.62
N ASN A 55 -14.38 4.89 -14.07
CA ASN A 55 -14.78 3.60 -14.65
C ASN A 55 -14.27 3.46 -16.09
N ILE A 56 -13.16 2.75 -16.29
CA ILE A 56 -12.47 2.65 -17.58
C ILE A 56 -13.17 1.71 -18.58
N PHE A 57 -14.19 0.97 -18.16
CA PHE A 57 -15.05 0.18 -19.06
C PHE A 57 -16.29 0.96 -19.54
N HIS A 58 -16.57 2.12 -18.96
CA HIS A 58 -17.72 2.92 -19.37
C HIS A 58 -17.54 3.46 -20.79
N GLN A 59 -18.49 3.18 -21.67
CA GLN A 59 -18.56 3.82 -22.98
C GLN A 59 -19.22 5.19 -22.83
N ASP A 60 -18.38 6.21 -22.85
CA ASP A 60 -18.70 7.62 -22.69
C ASP A 60 -18.86 8.35 -24.04
N GLN A 61 -18.48 7.70 -25.16
CA GLN A 61 -18.64 8.19 -26.53
C GLN A 61 -19.24 7.10 -27.43
N PRO A 62 -20.38 7.35 -28.11
CA PRO A 62 -21.04 6.35 -28.96
C PRO A 62 -20.18 5.83 -30.12
N ASP A 63 -19.41 6.71 -30.75
CA ASP A 63 -18.66 6.40 -31.98
C ASP A 63 -17.21 5.92 -31.72
N ARG A 64 -16.84 5.77 -30.44
CA ARG A 64 -15.49 5.35 -30.01
C ARG A 64 -15.60 4.27 -28.93
N PRO A 65 -15.77 3.00 -29.31
CA PRO A 65 -15.87 1.92 -28.34
C PRO A 65 -14.58 1.81 -27.52
N PRO A 66 -14.66 1.66 -26.18
CA PRO A 66 -13.47 1.47 -25.35
C PRO A 66 -12.96 0.04 -25.46
N ILE A 67 -11.66 -0.11 -25.69
CA ILE A 67 -10.95 -1.39 -25.69
C ILE A 67 -9.95 -1.40 -24.53
N VAL A 68 -10.19 -2.26 -23.54
CA VAL A 68 -9.35 -2.32 -22.33
C VAL A 68 -8.31 -3.44 -22.46
N LEU A 69 -7.02 -3.10 -22.30
CA LEU A 69 -5.90 -4.03 -22.33
C LEU A 69 -5.13 -3.97 -21.00
N GLY A 70 -4.75 -5.12 -20.44
CA GLY A 70 -4.20 -5.21 -19.08
C GLY A 70 -2.74 -5.68 -19.01
N TYR A 71 -1.91 -5.01 -18.20
CA TYR A 71 -0.48 -5.31 -18.03
C TYR A 71 -0.05 -5.24 -16.56
N ALA A 72 0.60 -6.30 -16.05
CA ALA A 72 1.03 -6.43 -14.66
C ALA A 72 2.55 -6.66 -14.56
N PHE A 73 3.25 -5.86 -13.77
CA PHE A 73 4.71 -5.93 -13.59
C PHE A 73 5.08 -6.19 -12.13
N ASP A 74 5.51 -7.40 -11.81
CA ASP A 74 5.75 -7.78 -10.42
C ASP A 74 7.10 -7.28 -9.85
N GLY A 75 7.20 -7.23 -8.53
CA GLY A 75 8.39 -6.80 -7.81
C GLY A 75 9.53 -7.81 -7.86
N THR A 76 10.74 -7.37 -7.54
CA THR A 76 11.94 -8.22 -7.54
C THR A 76 11.71 -9.57 -6.89
N LEU A 77 12.18 -10.63 -7.54
CA LEU A 77 12.11 -12.01 -7.05
C LEU A 77 10.68 -12.55 -6.85
N ASN A 78 9.65 -11.82 -7.31
CA ASN A 78 8.27 -12.26 -7.26
C ASN A 78 7.84 -12.89 -8.59
N ASP A 79 7.08 -13.96 -8.48
CA ASP A 79 6.54 -14.73 -9.60
C ASP A 79 5.29 -15.49 -9.12
N GLN A 80 4.20 -15.39 -9.87
CA GLN A 80 2.91 -16.02 -9.52
C GLN A 80 2.99 -17.54 -9.28
N GLN A 81 4.00 -18.23 -9.84
CA GLN A 81 4.17 -19.68 -9.74
C GLN A 81 5.27 -20.10 -8.76
N ARG A 82 6.06 -19.17 -8.24
CA ARG A 82 7.24 -19.45 -7.40
C ARG A 82 7.23 -18.59 -6.14
N ILE A 83 6.17 -18.74 -5.36
CA ILE A 83 5.97 -18.02 -4.09
C ILE A 83 6.80 -18.70 -2.99
N PRO A 84 7.62 -17.95 -2.22
CA PRO A 84 8.37 -18.50 -1.09
C PRO A 84 7.47 -19.07 0.02
N GLU A 85 8.00 -20.04 0.77
CA GLU A 85 7.30 -20.59 1.94
C GLU A 85 7.11 -19.50 3.01
N GLY A 86 5.91 -19.44 3.61
CA GLY A 86 5.56 -18.43 4.62
C GLY A 86 5.19 -17.06 4.04
N GLU A 87 5.22 -16.90 2.73
CA GLU A 87 4.74 -15.73 2.00
C GLU A 87 3.47 -16.08 1.20
N ARG A 88 2.90 -15.06 0.56
CA ARG A 88 1.80 -15.19 -0.39
C ARG A 88 2.11 -14.39 -1.64
N GLN A 89 1.30 -14.58 -2.68
CA GLN A 89 1.41 -13.79 -3.91
C GLN A 89 1.38 -12.28 -3.62
N THR A 90 2.11 -11.49 -4.40
CA THR A 90 2.08 -10.04 -4.27
C THR A 90 0.73 -9.46 -4.68
N ILE A 91 0.53 -8.17 -4.41
CA ILE A 91 -0.63 -7.43 -4.89
C ILE A 91 -0.75 -7.44 -6.42
N VAL A 92 0.39 -7.45 -7.14
CA VAL A 92 0.37 -7.49 -8.62
C VAL A 92 -0.09 -8.85 -9.13
N SER A 93 0.44 -9.94 -8.58
CA SER A 93 -0.02 -11.29 -8.91
C SER A 93 -1.50 -11.47 -8.54
N TYR A 94 -1.92 -10.93 -7.39
CA TYR A 94 -3.33 -10.93 -6.98
C TYR A 94 -4.25 -10.16 -7.95
N ILE A 95 -3.86 -8.96 -8.40
CA ILE A 95 -4.61 -8.20 -9.42
C ILE A 95 -4.65 -8.97 -10.75
N ALA A 96 -3.53 -9.57 -11.17
CA ALA A 96 -3.45 -10.32 -12.43
C ALA A 96 -4.37 -11.54 -12.47
N GLU A 97 -4.57 -12.20 -11.32
CA GLU A 97 -5.53 -13.30 -11.18
C GLU A 97 -6.99 -12.81 -11.15
N ARG A 98 -7.26 -11.65 -10.53
CA ARG A 98 -8.61 -11.09 -10.41
C ARG A 98 -9.13 -10.39 -11.66
N VAL A 99 -8.25 -9.77 -12.43
CA VAL A 99 -8.61 -9.03 -13.65
C VAL A 99 -8.41 -9.93 -14.87
N PRO A 100 -9.49 -10.31 -15.58
CA PRO A 100 -9.37 -11.21 -16.73
C PRO A 100 -8.49 -10.65 -17.84
N GLY A 101 -7.65 -11.50 -18.42
CA GLY A 101 -6.88 -11.16 -19.63
C GLY A 101 -5.63 -10.29 -19.40
N MET A 102 -5.18 -10.15 -18.15
CA MET A 102 -3.93 -9.45 -17.83
C MET A 102 -2.70 -10.16 -18.40
N HIS A 103 -1.80 -9.40 -19.03
CA HIS A 103 -0.45 -9.85 -19.35
C HIS A 103 0.46 -9.68 -18.14
N TYR A 104 0.76 -10.79 -17.47
CA TYR A 104 1.64 -10.81 -16.30
C TYR A 104 3.12 -10.95 -16.69
N TYR A 105 3.96 -10.08 -16.11
CA TYR A 105 5.40 -10.12 -16.22
C TYR A 105 6.02 -10.38 -14.84
N PRO A 106 6.76 -11.49 -14.67
CA PRO A 106 7.41 -11.80 -13.41
C PRO A 106 8.49 -10.76 -13.12
N GLY A 107 8.77 -10.55 -11.85
CA GLY A 107 9.66 -9.48 -11.42
C GLY A 107 11.11 -9.72 -11.72
N VAL A 108 11.93 -8.68 -11.53
CA VAL A 108 13.38 -8.71 -11.76
C VAL A 108 14.01 -9.91 -11.04
N GLY A 109 14.85 -10.69 -11.72
CA GLY A 109 15.45 -11.92 -11.19
C GLY A 109 14.65 -13.20 -11.45
N MET A 110 13.48 -13.10 -12.11
CA MET A 110 12.56 -14.24 -12.32
C MET A 110 12.34 -14.58 -13.80
N GLN A 111 13.10 -13.99 -14.73
CA GLN A 111 12.86 -14.11 -16.18
C GLN A 111 13.13 -15.53 -16.72
N GLY A 112 13.91 -16.34 -16.02
CA GLY A 112 14.20 -17.73 -16.36
C GLY A 112 13.53 -18.74 -15.44
N LYS A 113 13.75 -20.03 -15.72
CA LYS A 113 13.25 -21.14 -14.87
C LYS A 113 13.85 -21.14 -13.45
N ARG A 114 15.03 -20.54 -13.28
CA ARG A 114 15.73 -20.40 -12.01
C ARG A 114 15.77 -18.94 -11.60
N ILE A 115 15.94 -18.72 -10.30
CA ILE A 115 16.12 -17.39 -9.74
C ILE A 115 17.50 -16.84 -10.16
N ASP A 116 17.52 -15.62 -10.69
CA ASP A 116 18.72 -14.87 -11.06
C ASP A 116 18.98 -13.76 -10.03
N ALA A 117 19.81 -14.08 -9.04
CA ALA A 117 20.19 -13.13 -8.00
C ALA A 117 21.04 -11.96 -8.55
N PHE A 118 21.75 -12.14 -9.66
CA PHE A 118 22.50 -11.04 -10.30
C PHE A 118 21.54 -10.04 -10.93
N ASP A 119 20.52 -10.50 -11.63
CA ASP A 119 19.50 -9.61 -12.15
C ASP A 119 18.70 -8.95 -11.03
N ALA A 120 18.30 -9.69 -9.99
CA ALA A 120 17.64 -9.14 -8.80
C ALA A 120 18.45 -8.02 -8.12
N ALA A 121 19.78 -8.11 -8.14
CA ALA A 121 20.67 -7.09 -7.64
C ALA A 121 20.79 -5.86 -8.55
N LEU A 122 20.91 -6.11 -9.85
CA LEU A 122 21.35 -5.10 -10.81
C LEU A 122 20.20 -4.42 -11.55
N GLY A 123 19.01 -5.02 -11.60
CA GLY A 123 17.85 -4.49 -12.32
C GLY A 123 17.99 -4.57 -13.85
N ARG A 124 18.80 -5.49 -14.40
CA ARG A 124 19.12 -5.51 -15.84
C ARG A 124 17.89 -5.82 -16.70
N SER A 125 16.99 -6.66 -16.22
CA SER A 125 15.81 -7.07 -16.96
C SER A 125 14.70 -6.02 -16.98
N MET A 126 14.78 -4.95 -16.18
CA MET A 126 13.71 -3.95 -16.04
C MET A 126 13.32 -3.32 -17.38
N VAL A 127 14.31 -2.83 -18.13
CA VAL A 127 14.13 -2.21 -19.45
C VAL A 127 13.64 -3.23 -20.46
N SER A 128 14.33 -4.37 -20.58
CA SER A 128 13.98 -5.42 -21.56
C SER A 128 12.57 -5.99 -21.34
N THR A 129 12.08 -6.03 -20.10
CA THR A 129 10.73 -6.48 -19.77
C THR A 129 9.69 -5.46 -20.23
N ALA A 130 9.93 -4.17 -19.99
CA ALA A 130 9.09 -3.09 -20.51
C ALA A 130 9.06 -3.06 -22.04
N GLU A 131 10.20 -3.28 -22.71
CA GLU A 131 10.28 -3.36 -24.18
C GLU A 131 9.50 -4.55 -24.75
N ARG A 132 9.58 -5.73 -24.12
CA ARG A 132 8.78 -6.91 -24.51
C ARG A 132 7.28 -6.65 -24.33
N ALA A 133 6.89 -6.01 -23.24
CA ALA A 133 5.51 -5.62 -23.01
C ALA A 133 5.02 -4.62 -24.07
N SER A 134 5.83 -3.62 -24.42
CA SER A 134 5.50 -2.64 -25.46
C SER A 134 5.28 -3.30 -26.82
N LYS A 135 6.14 -4.25 -27.22
CA LYS A 135 5.94 -5.02 -28.46
C LYS A 135 4.63 -5.81 -28.45
N THR A 136 4.30 -6.42 -27.31
CA THR A 136 3.05 -7.17 -27.15
C THR A 136 1.83 -6.24 -27.27
N LEU A 137 1.88 -5.07 -26.62
CA LEU A 137 0.81 -4.07 -26.69
C LEU A 137 0.59 -3.59 -28.11
N PHE A 138 1.65 -3.22 -28.83
CA PHE A 138 1.49 -2.75 -30.21
C PHE A 138 0.94 -3.84 -31.13
N ALA A 139 1.30 -5.10 -30.93
CA ALA A 139 0.70 -6.20 -31.68
C ALA A 139 -0.82 -6.32 -31.40
N GLN A 140 -1.26 -6.15 -30.15
CA GLN A 140 -2.70 -6.12 -29.81
C GLN A 140 -3.40 -4.89 -30.39
N ILE A 141 -2.78 -3.72 -30.30
CA ILE A 141 -3.32 -2.47 -30.89
C ILE A 141 -3.50 -2.64 -32.40
N ASP A 142 -2.50 -3.19 -33.10
CA ASP A 142 -2.57 -3.40 -34.53
C ASP A 142 -3.71 -4.36 -34.92
N GLN A 143 -4.00 -5.38 -34.08
CA GLN A 143 -5.15 -6.27 -34.26
C GLN A 143 -6.48 -5.56 -34.01
N VAL A 144 -6.57 -4.75 -32.94
CA VAL A 144 -7.78 -4.01 -32.59
C VAL A 144 -8.13 -3.01 -33.68
N LEU A 145 -7.16 -2.21 -34.14
CA LEU A 145 -7.39 -1.15 -35.13
C LEU A 145 -7.71 -1.68 -36.54
N GLN A 146 -7.43 -2.96 -36.82
CA GLN A 146 -7.89 -3.61 -38.05
C GLN A 146 -9.41 -3.86 -38.05
N VAL A 147 -10.01 -4.05 -36.87
CA VAL A 147 -11.44 -4.35 -36.70
C VAL A 147 -12.22 -3.10 -36.32
N GLU A 148 -11.69 -2.32 -35.37
CA GLU A 148 -12.31 -1.13 -34.78
C GLU A 148 -11.37 0.09 -34.91
N PRO A 149 -11.24 0.70 -36.11
CA PRO A 149 -10.23 1.73 -36.39
C PRO A 149 -10.44 3.04 -35.60
N ASN A 150 -11.63 3.24 -35.02
CA ASN A 150 -11.98 4.44 -34.24
C ASN A 150 -12.00 4.18 -32.72
N SER A 151 -11.50 3.03 -32.26
CA SER A 151 -11.56 2.65 -30.84
C SER A 151 -10.76 3.60 -29.93
N GLU A 152 -11.22 3.76 -28.69
CA GLU A 152 -10.40 4.31 -27.62
C GLU A 152 -9.68 3.15 -26.92
N ILE A 153 -8.36 3.09 -27.07
CA ILE A 153 -7.54 2.06 -26.43
C ILE A 153 -7.20 2.53 -25.02
N ARG A 154 -7.67 1.78 -24.02
CA ARG A 154 -7.43 2.03 -22.60
C ARG A 154 -6.52 0.94 -22.06
N VAL A 155 -5.34 1.30 -21.60
CA VAL A 155 -4.37 0.33 -21.09
C VAL A 155 -4.31 0.44 -19.57
N PHE A 156 -4.79 -0.60 -18.90
CA PHE A 156 -4.64 -0.75 -17.47
C PHE A 156 -3.26 -1.32 -17.15
N VAL A 157 -2.53 -0.64 -16.27
CA VAL A 157 -1.18 -1.02 -15.88
C VAL A 157 -1.08 -1.11 -14.37
N THR A 158 -0.52 -2.20 -13.86
CA THR A 158 -0.17 -2.29 -12.44
C THR A 158 1.26 -2.73 -12.24
N GLY A 159 1.90 -2.28 -11.17
CA GLY A 159 3.21 -2.78 -10.79
C GLY A 159 3.59 -2.52 -9.34
N PHE A 160 4.51 -3.34 -8.82
CA PHE A 160 5.01 -3.27 -7.45
C PHE A 160 6.54 -3.16 -7.43
N SER A 161 7.10 -2.32 -6.55
CA SER A 161 8.56 -2.22 -6.36
C SER A 161 9.31 -1.86 -7.66
N ARG A 162 10.33 -2.63 -8.04
CA ARG A 162 10.98 -2.53 -9.36
C ARG A 162 10.05 -2.83 -10.54
N GLY A 163 9.03 -3.65 -10.33
CA GLY A 163 7.95 -3.84 -11.32
C GLY A 163 7.19 -2.56 -11.61
N ALA A 164 6.90 -1.74 -10.59
CA ALA A 164 6.27 -0.41 -10.79
C ALA A 164 7.19 0.54 -11.58
N ALA A 165 8.51 0.49 -11.34
CA ALA A 165 9.47 1.26 -12.13
C ALA A 165 9.55 0.77 -13.59
N SER A 166 9.47 -0.55 -13.84
CA SER A 166 9.31 -1.12 -15.18
C SER A 166 7.99 -0.71 -15.84
N ALA A 167 6.89 -0.68 -15.09
CA ALA A 167 5.57 -0.23 -15.56
C ALA A 167 5.61 1.24 -16.00
N ARG A 168 6.21 2.13 -15.19
CA ARG A 168 6.46 3.53 -15.55
C ARG A 168 7.28 3.63 -16.85
N HIS A 169 8.34 2.84 -16.96
CA HIS A 169 9.17 2.84 -18.16
C HIS A 169 8.43 2.33 -19.40
N PHE A 170 7.63 1.26 -19.26
CA PHE A 170 6.77 0.71 -20.30
C PHE A 170 5.81 1.77 -20.85
N MET A 171 5.09 2.50 -19.97
CA MET A 171 4.19 3.57 -20.39
C MET A 171 4.93 4.63 -21.22
N ASN A 172 6.15 5.03 -20.81
CA ASN A 172 6.95 5.99 -21.57
C ASN A 172 7.37 5.47 -22.96
N ILE A 173 7.79 4.20 -23.06
CA ILE A 173 8.15 3.59 -24.35
C ILE A 173 6.94 3.63 -25.30
N VAL A 174 5.77 3.28 -24.78
CA VAL A 174 4.55 3.24 -25.57
C VAL A 174 4.10 4.64 -25.99
N ASP A 175 4.11 5.62 -25.08
CA ASP A 175 3.77 7.02 -25.40
C ASP A 175 4.61 7.57 -26.56
N GLU A 176 5.92 7.39 -26.49
CA GLU A 176 6.86 7.83 -27.52
C GLU A 176 6.60 7.16 -28.88
N GLN A 177 6.43 5.83 -28.88
CA GLN A 177 6.14 5.09 -30.10
C GLN A 177 4.76 5.42 -30.68
N TRP A 178 3.75 5.65 -29.83
CA TRP A 178 2.42 6.06 -30.25
C TRP A 178 2.43 7.44 -30.89
N ARG A 179 3.05 8.43 -30.26
CA ARG A 179 3.19 9.79 -30.82
C ARG A 179 3.95 9.79 -32.14
N GLU A 180 5.01 8.99 -32.26
CA GLU A 180 5.75 8.86 -33.51
C GLU A 180 4.92 8.20 -34.63
N ARG A 181 4.07 7.22 -34.30
CA ARG A 181 3.11 6.63 -35.26
C ARG A 181 2.11 7.68 -35.76
N GLN A 182 1.49 8.43 -34.84
CA GLN A 182 0.56 9.52 -35.15
C GLN A 182 1.20 10.58 -36.05
N ARG A 183 2.46 10.95 -35.80
CA ARG A 183 3.19 11.91 -36.63
C ARG A 183 3.45 11.41 -38.05
N LYS A 184 3.73 10.10 -38.23
CA LYS A 184 4.02 9.51 -39.55
C LYS A 184 2.78 9.20 -40.37
N GLN A 185 1.71 8.75 -39.73
CA GLN A 185 0.50 8.25 -40.38
C GLN A 185 -0.59 9.31 -40.51
N GLY A 186 -0.39 10.50 -39.91
CA GLY A 186 -1.45 11.48 -39.69
C GLY A 186 -2.24 11.16 -38.42
N ALA A 187 -3.02 12.12 -37.93
CA ALA A 187 -3.84 11.92 -36.75
C ALA A 187 -4.83 10.77 -37.00
N SER A 188 -4.59 9.62 -36.35
CA SER A 188 -5.52 8.51 -36.28
C SER A 188 -6.75 8.94 -35.47
N HIS A 189 -7.92 8.41 -35.85
CA HIS A 189 -9.13 8.59 -35.07
C HIS A 189 -9.11 7.81 -33.75
N ALA A 190 -8.21 6.83 -33.60
CA ALA A 190 -8.00 6.11 -32.36
C ALA A 190 -7.17 6.92 -31.36
N SER A 191 -7.49 6.77 -30.08
CA SER A 191 -6.76 7.34 -28.96
C SER A 191 -6.16 6.23 -28.07
N LEU A 192 -5.12 6.58 -27.31
CA LEU A 192 -4.46 5.69 -26.37
C LEU A 192 -4.35 6.38 -25.01
N ARG A 193 -4.86 5.74 -23.96
CA ARG A 193 -4.83 6.26 -22.59
C ARG A 193 -4.39 5.19 -21.60
N PHE A 194 -3.58 5.57 -20.63
CA PHE A 194 -3.13 4.71 -19.54
C PHE A 194 -3.87 5.01 -18.24
N TYR A 195 -4.16 3.94 -17.50
CA TYR A 195 -4.74 3.96 -16.16
C TYR A 195 -3.88 3.05 -15.27
N ALA A 196 -3.22 3.64 -14.26
CA ALA A 196 -2.16 2.96 -13.52
C ALA A 196 -2.48 2.79 -12.03
N LEU A 197 -2.26 1.57 -11.50
CA LEU A 197 -2.17 1.30 -10.07
C LEU A 197 -0.75 0.86 -9.70
N LEU A 198 -0.02 1.75 -9.04
CA LEU A 198 1.38 1.53 -8.70
C LEU A 198 1.52 1.30 -7.19
N TYR A 199 2.37 0.35 -6.81
CA TYR A 199 2.62 -0.02 -5.42
C TYR A 199 4.10 0.16 -5.11
N ASP A 200 4.39 1.11 -4.24
CA ASP A 200 5.69 1.42 -3.65
C ASP A 200 6.87 1.33 -4.64
N SER A 201 6.83 2.14 -5.70
CA SER A 201 7.81 2.14 -6.79
C SER A 201 9.24 2.37 -6.30
N VAL A 202 10.16 1.48 -6.68
CA VAL A 202 11.58 1.55 -6.36
C VAL A 202 12.40 1.20 -7.60
N SER A 203 13.32 2.07 -8.00
CA SER A 203 14.17 1.91 -9.20
C SER A 203 15.66 1.66 -8.91
N THR A 204 15.99 1.18 -7.71
CA THR A 204 17.38 0.97 -7.27
C THR A 204 18.11 -0.10 -8.11
N GLY A 205 19.31 0.26 -8.59
CA GLY A 205 20.25 -0.61 -9.31
C GLY A 205 21.13 0.21 -10.26
N PRO A 206 22.42 -0.12 -10.47
CA PRO A 206 23.32 0.66 -11.32
C PRO A 206 22.95 0.61 -12.82
N TYR A 207 22.05 -0.29 -13.21
CA TYR A 207 21.63 -0.48 -14.60
C TYR A 207 20.13 -0.26 -14.81
N SER A 208 19.43 0.39 -13.88
CA SER A 208 17.96 0.46 -13.97
C SER A 208 17.50 1.12 -15.28
N GLY A 209 18.15 2.21 -15.73
CA GLY A 209 17.93 2.80 -17.06
C GLY A 209 16.48 3.23 -17.36
N VAL A 210 15.61 3.18 -16.34
CA VAL A 210 14.17 3.35 -16.48
C VAL A 210 13.79 4.83 -16.48
N ARG A 211 12.73 5.14 -17.24
CA ARG A 211 12.06 6.45 -17.22
C ARG A 211 10.91 6.39 -16.23
N LEU A 212 10.98 7.22 -15.18
CA LEU A 212 10.10 7.12 -14.02
C LEU A 212 8.89 8.08 -14.06
N GLY A 213 9.04 9.21 -14.74
CA GLY A 213 7.95 10.18 -14.91
C GLY A 213 6.78 9.56 -15.68
N LEU A 214 5.55 9.88 -15.29
CA LEU A 214 4.37 9.44 -16.03
C LEU A 214 4.26 10.22 -17.35
N PRO A 215 4.08 9.55 -18.51
CA PRO A 215 3.96 10.23 -19.79
C PRO A 215 2.59 10.92 -19.96
N GLY A 216 2.45 11.76 -20.98
CA GLY A 216 1.23 12.52 -21.23
C GLY A 216 -0.02 11.66 -21.48
N THR A 217 0.16 10.47 -22.05
CA THR A 217 -0.92 9.48 -22.25
C THR A 217 -1.47 8.85 -20.96
N VAL A 218 -0.89 9.09 -19.79
CA VAL A 218 -1.48 8.66 -18.51
C VAL A 218 -2.64 9.57 -18.13
N ASN A 219 -3.86 9.03 -18.19
CA ASN A 219 -5.07 9.72 -17.77
C ASN A 219 -5.30 9.60 -16.26
N TYR A 220 -4.94 8.48 -15.65
CA TYR A 220 -5.10 8.27 -14.21
C TYR A 220 -3.95 7.45 -13.66
N SER A 221 -3.44 7.84 -12.50
CA SER A 221 -2.50 7.06 -11.72
C SER A 221 -2.85 7.17 -10.25
N LEU A 222 -2.84 6.03 -9.57
CA LEU A 222 -2.88 5.94 -8.12
C LEU A 222 -1.67 5.17 -7.64
N HIS A 223 -0.80 5.85 -6.88
CA HIS A 223 0.42 5.28 -6.32
C HIS A 223 0.29 5.10 -4.80
N PHE A 224 0.21 3.85 -4.36
CA PHE A 224 0.27 3.47 -2.96
C PHE A 224 1.72 3.44 -2.46
N VAL A 225 2.04 4.13 -1.37
CA VAL A 225 3.41 4.32 -0.86
C VAL A 225 3.52 3.82 0.58
N ALA A 226 4.53 2.99 0.85
CA ALA A 226 4.81 2.50 2.20
C ALA A 226 5.44 3.60 3.07
N ARG A 227 4.76 3.96 4.15
CA ARG A 227 5.20 4.99 5.11
C ARG A 227 6.34 4.52 6.00
N ASP A 228 6.37 3.24 6.34
CA ASP A 228 7.23 2.70 7.40
C ASP A 228 8.41 1.87 6.87
N GLU A 229 8.73 1.98 5.58
CA GLU A 229 9.92 1.35 5.00
C GLU A 229 11.20 2.06 5.46
N ALA A 230 11.97 1.38 6.33
CA ALA A 230 13.15 1.94 6.98
C ALA A 230 14.48 1.61 6.28
N ARG A 231 14.49 0.75 5.26
CA ARG A 231 15.73 0.33 4.59
C ARG A 231 16.26 1.44 3.68
N PRO A 232 17.52 1.89 3.87
CA PRO A 232 18.09 2.98 3.07
C PRO A 232 18.19 2.68 1.56
N LEU A 233 18.26 1.40 1.18
CA LEU A 233 18.38 0.95 -0.21
C LEU A 233 17.03 0.82 -0.94
N PHE A 234 15.94 1.22 -0.29
CA PHE A 234 14.58 1.23 -0.83
C PHE A 234 14.03 2.67 -0.98
N PRO A 235 14.76 3.60 -1.64
CA PRO A 235 14.21 4.91 -1.94
C PRO A 235 12.97 4.78 -2.83
N VAL A 236 11.89 5.44 -2.43
CA VAL A 236 10.63 5.43 -3.19
C VAL A 236 10.67 6.49 -4.29
N ASP A 237 10.20 6.14 -5.48
CA ASP A 237 10.00 7.06 -6.59
C ASP A 237 8.61 7.70 -6.48
N ILE A 238 8.55 8.99 -6.15
CA ILE A 238 7.31 9.72 -5.88
C ILE A 238 6.97 10.62 -7.06
N ASP A 239 5.74 10.53 -7.54
CA ASP A 239 5.23 11.44 -8.56
C ASP A 239 5.17 12.87 -8.01
N MET A 240 5.83 13.80 -8.69
CA MET A 240 5.71 15.21 -8.37
C MET A 240 4.44 15.77 -9.02
N SER A 241 3.59 16.44 -8.23
CA SER A 241 2.50 17.24 -8.80
C SER A 241 3.09 18.40 -9.60
N THR A 242 2.66 18.58 -10.84
CA THR A 242 2.93 19.83 -11.56
C THR A 242 2.21 21.00 -10.87
N ALA A 243 2.68 22.24 -11.09
CA ALA A 243 2.02 23.42 -10.52
C ALA A 243 0.55 23.53 -10.91
N ARG A 244 0.19 23.05 -12.12
CA ARG A 244 -1.19 23.03 -12.61
C ARG A 244 -2.02 21.95 -11.92
N GLU A 245 -1.50 20.74 -11.77
CA GLU A 245 -2.19 19.64 -11.05
C GLU A 245 -2.39 20.00 -9.56
N ALA A 246 -1.45 20.71 -8.94
CA ALA A 246 -1.55 21.17 -7.56
C ALA A 246 -2.58 22.30 -7.36
N MET A 247 -3.00 22.98 -8.43
CA MET A 247 -3.95 24.09 -8.41
C MET A 247 -5.35 23.71 -8.93
N ALA A 248 -5.53 22.49 -9.43
CA ALA A 248 -6.78 22.07 -10.02
C ALA A 248 -7.76 21.55 -8.96
N ASP A 249 -8.94 22.17 -8.90
CA ASP A 249 -10.09 21.66 -8.13
C ASP A 249 -10.80 20.56 -8.94
N ALA A 250 -10.08 19.47 -9.22
CA ALA A 250 -10.57 18.34 -10.01
C ALA A 250 -11.19 17.28 -9.09
N PHE A 251 -12.42 16.84 -9.41
CA PHE A 251 -13.12 15.81 -8.64
C PHE A 251 -12.35 14.48 -8.60
N VAL A 252 -11.69 14.12 -9.71
CA VAL A 252 -10.72 13.00 -9.77
C VAL A 252 -9.40 13.54 -10.30
N PRO A 253 -8.36 13.65 -9.46
CA PRO A 253 -7.03 14.05 -9.92
C PRO A 253 -6.41 13.00 -10.85
N ARG A 254 -5.63 13.46 -11.83
CA ARG A 254 -4.88 12.60 -12.77
C ARG A 254 -3.81 11.76 -12.05
N ILE A 255 -3.07 12.36 -11.11
CA ILE A 255 -1.96 11.72 -10.41
C ILE A 255 -2.26 11.77 -8.90
N ASN A 256 -2.43 10.61 -8.29
CA ASN A 256 -2.79 10.44 -6.89
C ASN A 256 -1.70 9.66 -6.17
N THR A 257 -1.37 10.06 -4.95
CA THR A 257 -0.45 9.32 -4.07
C THR A 257 -1.11 9.09 -2.73
N LEU A 258 -1.23 7.82 -2.32
CA LEU A 258 -1.75 7.43 -1.01
C LEU A 258 -0.65 6.81 -0.19
N TYR A 259 -0.39 7.38 0.99
CA TYR A 259 0.55 6.80 1.94
C TYR A 259 -0.20 5.82 2.83
N LEU A 260 0.34 4.60 2.93
CA LEU A 260 -0.22 3.52 3.74
C LEU A 260 0.77 3.13 4.83
N PRO A 261 0.29 2.75 6.03
CA PRO A 261 1.16 2.26 7.09
C PRO A 261 1.79 0.89 6.73
N GLY A 262 2.88 0.56 7.40
CA GLY A 262 3.66 -0.65 7.09
C GLY A 262 4.79 -0.42 6.11
N ALA A 263 5.61 -1.47 5.95
CA ALA A 263 6.81 -1.45 5.14
C ALA A 263 6.52 -1.83 3.68
N HIS A 264 7.56 -1.88 2.84
CA HIS A 264 7.46 -2.12 1.39
C HIS A 264 6.55 -3.31 1.03
N SER A 265 6.76 -4.45 1.69
CA SER A 265 6.02 -5.68 1.43
C SER A 265 4.64 -5.76 2.09
N ASP A 266 4.34 -4.88 3.06
CA ASP A 266 2.96 -4.69 3.54
C ASP A 266 2.12 -4.08 2.42
N VAL A 267 2.58 -2.98 1.80
CA VAL A 267 1.92 -2.34 0.64
C VAL A 267 1.93 -3.25 -0.59
N GLY A 268 2.98 -4.02 -0.80
CA GLY A 268 3.02 -5.09 -1.81
C GLY A 268 2.16 -6.31 -1.49
N ALA A 269 1.52 -6.35 -0.31
CA ALA A 269 0.65 -7.41 0.20
C ALA A 269 1.23 -8.85 0.10
N SER A 270 2.54 -9.00 0.28
CA SER A 270 3.25 -10.30 0.11
C SER A 270 3.50 -11.07 1.42
N TYR A 271 3.40 -10.40 2.58
CA TYR A 271 3.37 -11.12 3.85
C TYR A 271 2.09 -11.95 3.98
N ALA A 272 2.18 -13.13 4.60
CA ALA A 272 1.07 -14.07 4.68
C ALA A 272 -0.16 -13.51 5.44
N VAL A 273 0.07 -12.69 6.47
CA VAL A 273 -0.95 -12.08 7.35
C VAL A 273 -0.58 -10.62 7.62
N GLY A 274 -1.49 -9.85 8.22
CA GLY A 274 -1.28 -8.44 8.59
C GLY A 274 -1.88 -7.44 7.61
N LEU A 275 -1.43 -6.19 7.68
CA LEU A 275 -2.04 -5.05 6.96
C LEU A 275 -2.23 -5.24 5.44
N GLY A 276 -1.46 -6.11 4.80
CA GLY A 276 -1.65 -6.44 3.39
C GLY A 276 -3.06 -6.92 3.04
N ASP A 277 -3.83 -7.45 4.00
CA ASP A 277 -5.24 -7.85 3.79
C ASP A 277 -6.14 -6.63 3.55
N ASN A 278 -5.98 -5.59 4.36
CA ASN A 278 -6.69 -4.33 4.15
C ASN A 278 -6.34 -3.71 2.78
N TYR A 279 -5.10 -3.85 2.32
CA TYR A 279 -4.67 -3.26 1.04
C TYR A 279 -5.11 -4.06 -0.18
N ARG A 280 -5.30 -5.38 -0.05
CA ARG A 280 -6.01 -6.17 -1.06
C ARG A 280 -7.46 -5.74 -1.17
N MET A 281 -8.15 -5.58 -0.05
CA MET A 281 -9.54 -5.10 -0.05
C MET A 281 -9.65 -3.68 -0.64
N LEU A 282 -8.77 -2.76 -0.27
CA LEU A 282 -8.72 -1.41 -0.85
C LEU A 282 -8.44 -1.43 -2.36
N THR A 283 -7.56 -2.33 -2.80
CA THR A 283 -7.31 -2.58 -4.23
C THR A 283 -8.55 -3.12 -4.91
N ASP A 284 -9.32 -3.98 -4.25
CA ASP A 284 -10.53 -4.57 -4.81
C ASP A 284 -11.64 -3.53 -5.01
N GLU A 285 -11.81 -2.64 -4.04
CA GLU A 285 -12.66 -1.46 -4.15
C GLU A 285 -12.22 -0.58 -5.33
N THR A 286 -10.90 -0.38 -5.51
CA THR A 286 -10.33 0.41 -6.61
C THR A 286 -10.56 -0.26 -7.96
N LEU A 287 -10.34 -1.57 -8.08
CA LEU A 287 -10.58 -2.35 -9.30
C LEU A 287 -12.06 -2.33 -9.69
N PHE A 288 -12.97 -2.40 -8.71
CA PHE A 288 -14.39 -2.22 -8.96
C PHE A 288 -14.69 -0.81 -9.45
N ALA A 289 -14.18 0.24 -8.81
CA ALA A 289 -14.36 1.61 -9.28
C ALA A 289 -13.83 1.81 -10.71
N LEU A 290 -12.71 1.16 -11.05
CA LEU A 290 -12.16 1.12 -12.42
C LEU A 290 -13.04 0.32 -13.41
N GLY A 291 -13.97 -0.50 -12.93
CA GLY A 291 -14.80 -1.38 -13.77
C GLY A 291 -14.08 -2.65 -14.21
N LEU A 292 -12.90 -2.94 -13.65
CA LEU A 292 -12.08 -4.12 -13.99
C LEU A 292 -12.62 -5.42 -13.38
N ILE A 293 -13.43 -5.30 -12.33
CA ILE A 293 -14.11 -6.42 -11.68
C ILE A 293 -15.59 -6.10 -11.45
N LYS A 294 -16.41 -7.13 -11.24
CA LYS A 294 -17.86 -7.00 -11.06
C LYS A 294 -18.30 -7.05 -9.61
N GLU A 295 -17.51 -7.71 -8.76
CA GLU A 295 -17.75 -7.85 -7.34
C GLU A 295 -17.79 -6.47 -6.70
N ASN A 296 -18.85 -6.19 -5.96
CA ASN A 296 -19.06 -4.92 -5.27
C ASN A 296 -19.25 -5.12 -3.76
N CYS A 297 -18.99 -6.33 -3.27
CA CYS A 297 -19.06 -6.69 -1.87
C CYS A 297 -17.69 -7.18 -1.41
N PHE A 298 -17.10 -6.49 -0.44
CA PHE A 298 -15.75 -6.77 0.04
C PHE A 298 -15.79 -7.04 1.53
N GLU A 299 -15.29 -8.20 1.93
CA GLU A 299 -15.28 -8.63 3.32
C GLU A 299 -13.86 -8.88 3.80
N ASN A 300 -13.48 -8.21 4.88
CA ASN A 300 -12.35 -8.61 5.72
C ASN A 300 -12.88 -9.02 7.09
N THR A 301 -13.15 -10.32 7.24
CA THR A 301 -13.74 -10.92 8.46
C THR A 301 -12.73 -11.08 9.59
N ARG A 302 -11.44 -10.86 9.31
CA ARG A 302 -10.38 -10.83 10.32
C ARG A 302 -9.90 -9.40 10.47
N ASP A 303 -9.72 -8.99 11.71
CA ASP A 303 -9.05 -7.72 11.97
C ASP A 303 -7.54 -7.87 11.75
N SER A 304 -7.11 -7.57 10.52
CA SER A 304 -5.69 -7.67 10.14
C SER A 304 -4.78 -6.67 10.86
N THR A 305 -5.35 -5.67 11.56
CA THR A 305 -4.55 -4.78 12.42
C THR A 305 -4.02 -5.51 13.65
N LEU A 306 -4.70 -6.56 14.10
CA LEU A 306 -4.26 -7.42 15.21
C LEU A 306 -3.05 -8.27 14.84
N ASP A 307 -2.91 -8.64 13.58
CA ASP A 307 -1.75 -9.41 13.10
C ASP A 307 -0.52 -8.51 12.87
N GLY A 308 -0.72 -7.18 12.93
CA GLY A 308 0.35 -6.18 12.90
C GLY A 308 0.75 -5.72 11.49
N LYS A 309 1.72 -4.81 11.48
CA LYS A 309 2.52 -4.45 10.29
C LYS A 309 3.93 -5.02 10.44
N HIS A 310 4.77 -4.97 9.42
CA HIS A 310 6.04 -5.71 9.45
C HIS A 310 7.27 -4.81 9.53
N ASP A 311 8.23 -5.20 10.37
CA ASP A 311 9.57 -4.65 10.39
C ASP A 311 10.41 -5.25 9.25
N SER A 312 10.58 -4.48 8.17
CA SER A 312 11.31 -4.90 6.98
C SER A 312 12.83 -4.97 7.15
N ARG A 313 13.38 -4.50 8.26
CA ARG A 313 14.83 -4.41 8.48
C ARG A 313 15.48 -5.78 8.62
N GLY A 314 16.54 -6.00 7.85
CA GLY A 314 17.46 -7.11 8.05
C GLY A 314 18.39 -6.91 9.25
N VAL A 315 19.20 -7.91 9.58
CA VAL A 315 20.27 -7.82 10.60
C VAL A 315 21.21 -6.65 10.33
N LEU A 316 21.57 -6.39 9.07
CA LEU A 316 22.48 -5.29 8.74
C LEU A 316 21.85 -3.91 8.96
N ASP A 317 20.59 -3.73 8.58
CA ASP A 317 19.87 -2.48 8.85
C ASP A 317 19.77 -2.21 10.35
N LYS A 318 19.51 -3.27 11.13
CA LYS A 318 19.49 -3.21 12.61
C LYS A 318 20.86 -2.84 13.18
N LEU A 319 21.94 -3.43 12.64
CA LEU A 319 23.32 -3.12 13.05
C LEU A 319 23.71 -1.68 12.70
N LEU A 320 23.26 -1.17 11.56
CA LEU A 320 23.51 0.19 11.09
C LEU A 320 22.57 1.23 11.75
N GLY A 321 21.71 0.80 12.67
CA GLY A 321 20.86 1.69 13.46
C GLY A 321 19.66 2.25 12.69
N ALA A 322 19.18 1.58 11.64
CA ALA A 322 17.95 1.96 10.96
C ALA A 322 16.79 2.01 11.98
N PRO A 323 15.93 3.04 11.96
CA PRO A 323 14.89 3.23 12.97
C PRO A 323 13.85 2.10 12.94
N VAL A 324 13.27 1.78 14.11
CA VAL A 324 12.14 0.85 14.20
C VAL A 324 10.85 1.63 13.94
N ALA A 325 10.05 1.19 12.97
CA ALA A 325 8.71 1.72 12.77
C ALA A 325 7.88 1.61 14.08
N GLY A 326 7.08 2.65 14.35
CA GLY A 326 6.32 2.77 15.59
C GLY A 326 7.13 3.20 16.82
N ARG A 327 8.48 3.06 16.84
CA ARG A 327 9.31 3.59 17.95
C ARG A 327 9.89 4.98 17.70
N VAL A 328 9.66 5.52 16.52
CA VAL A 328 9.97 6.90 16.14
C VAL A 328 8.70 7.55 15.61
N VAL A 329 8.62 8.88 15.68
CA VAL A 329 7.45 9.65 15.21
C VAL A 329 7.18 9.39 13.72
N ARG A 330 8.25 9.34 12.93
CA ARG A 330 8.20 9.08 11.49
C ARG A 330 9.50 8.42 11.04
N ILE A 331 9.39 7.50 10.09
CA ILE A 331 10.53 6.98 9.34
C ILE A 331 10.86 7.99 8.23
N ASP A 332 12.08 8.54 8.26
CA ASP A 332 12.58 9.38 7.18
C ASP A 332 13.13 8.49 6.06
N ARG A 333 12.23 8.13 5.14
CA ARG A 333 12.54 7.27 4.01
C ARG A 333 13.10 8.13 2.86
N PRO A 334 14.26 7.78 2.30
CA PRO A 334 14.75 8.43 1.09
C PRO A 334 13.72 8.37 -0.04
N SER A 335 13.57 9.46 -0.79
CA SER A 335 12.71 9.51 -1.96
C SER A 335 13.43 10.08 -3.17
N ARG A 336 12.93 9.77 -4.36
CA ARG A 336 13.35 10.34 -5.64
C ARG A 336 12.13 10.93 -6.31
N ALA A 337 12.27 12.17 -6.79
CA ALA A 337 11.23 12.82 -7.57
C ALA A 337 11.14 12.17 -8.96
N ALA A 338 9.97 11.64 -9.30
CA ALA A 338 9.59 11.27 -10.65
C ALA A 338 8.79 12.44 -11.25
N ILE A 339 9.37 13.11 -12.25
CA ILE A 339 8.77 14.29 -12.87
C ILE A 339 7.88 13.83 -14.04
N PRO A 340 6.55 13.99 -13.98
CA PRO A 340 5.67 13.63 -15.09
C PRO A 340 5.93 14.53 -16.31
N ALA A 341 5.58 14.03 -17.50
CA ALA A 341 5.63 14.83 -18.72
C ALA A 341 4.71 16.06 -18.60
N PRO A 342 5.14 17.25 -19.08
CA PRO A 342 4.27 18.40 -19.13
C PRO A 342 3.10 18.14 -20.08
N LEU A 343 1.94 18.68 -19.75
CA LEU A 343 0.75 18.70 -20.60
C LEU A 343 0.49 20.13 -21.08
N ASP A 344 0.07 20.29 -22.32
CA ASP A 344 -0.50 21.56 -22.77
C ASP A 344 -1.94 21.75 -22.26
N ASP A 345 -2.51 22.94 -22.52
CA ASP A 345 -3.85 23.30 -22.04
C ASP A 345 -4.94 22.37 -22.57
N ALA A 346 -4.81 21.93 -23.83
CA ALA A 346 -5.80 21.10 -24.50
C ALA A 346 -5.71 19.65 -24.02
N GLU A 347 -4.50 19.09 -23.91
CA GLU A 347 -4.25 17.77 -23.34
C GLU A 347 -4.77 17.70 -21.89
N TYR A 348 -4.51 18.73 -21.08
CA TYR A 348 -4.98 18.78 -19.70
C TYR A 348 -6.52 18.80 -19.61
N ALA A 349 -7.16 19.67 -20.39
CA ALA A 349 -8.63 19.78 -20.40
C ALA A 349 -9.30 18.48 -20.87
N ASP A 350 -8.76 17.84 -21.92
CA ASP A 350 -9.24 16.55 -22.43
C ASP A 350 -9.15 15.44 -21.37
N ILE A 351 -8.03 15.35 -20.64
CA ILE A 351 -7.87 14.36 -19.56
C ILE A 351 -8.89 14.63 -18.45
N GLN A 352 -9.03 15.88 -18.00
CA GLN A 352 -9.94 16.21 -16.92
C GLN A 352 -11.40 15.92 -17.29
N GLU A 353 -11.86 16.33 -18.48
CA GLU A 353 -13.21 16.05 -18.97
C GLU A 353 -13.46 14.54 -19.11
N SER A 354 -12.45 13.79 -19.58
CA SER A 354 -12.52 12.33 -19.63
C SER A 354 -12.68 11.71 -18.24
N LEU A 355 -11.86 12.11 -17.27
CA LEU A 355 -11.94 11.58 -15.90
C LEU A 355 -13.28 11.90 -15.24
N GLU A 356 -13.81 13.10 -15.41
CA GLU A 356 -15.11 13.49 -14.85
C GLU A 356 -16.24 12.64 -15.42
N ARG A 357 -16.29 12.43 -16.74
CA ARG A 357 -17.31 11.57 -17.39
C ARG A 357 -17.20 10.11 -16.94
N LEU A 358 -15.99 9.56 -16.88
CA LEU A 358 -15.77 8.17 -16.44
C LEU A 358 -16.03 7.99 -14.94
N ALA A 359 -15.75 8.99 -14.11
CA ALA A 359 -16.04 8.96 -12.67
C ALA A 359 -17.55 9.07 -12.40
N ALA A 360 -18.27 9.89 -13.17
CA ALA A 360 -19.73 10.00 -13.05
C ALA A 360 -20.45 8.65 -13.28
N ALA A 361 -19.88 7.76 -14.10
CA ALA A 361 -20.41 6.41 -14.30
C ALA A 361 -20.35 5.52 -13.05
N ASN A 362 -19.64 5.93 -12.00
CA ASN A 362 -19.65 5.27 -10.69
C ASN A 362 -20.75 5.78 -9.75
N ALA A 363 -21.46 6.86 -10.06
CA ALA A 363 -22.42 7.49 -9.14
C ALA A 363 -23.53 6.54 -8.64
N ASN A 364 -23.94 5.56 -9.45
CA ASN A 364 -24.97 4.58 -9.11
C ASN A 364 -24.40 3.19 -8.76
N ARG A 365 -23.08 3.06 -8.61
CA ARG A 365 -22.41 1.78 -8.33
C ARG A 365 -22.10 1.68 -6.85
N LEU A 366 -23.05 1.13 -6.09
CA LEU A 366 -22.90 0.92 -4.66
C LEU A 366 -21.94 -0.22 -4.37
N THR A 367 -21.03 0.02 -3.42
CA THR A 367 -20.20 -1.01 -2.81
C THR A 367 -20.70 -1.30 -1.39
N MET A 368 -20.58 -2.55 -0.98
CA MET A 368 -20.78 -2.97 0.40
C MET A 368 -19.44 -3.43 0.96
N ARG A 369 -19.12 -2.97 2.16
CA ARG A 369 -17.89 -3.31 2.84
C ARG A 369 -18.18 -3.80 4.24
N LEU A 370 -17.61 -4.94 4.58
CA LEU A 370 -17.63 -5.48 5.93
C LEU A 370 -16.20 -5.65 6.42
N THR A 371 -15.84 -4.86 7.42
CA THR A 371 -14.53 -4.87 8.08
C THR A 371 -14.72 -4.93 9.57
N VAL A 372 -13.86 -5.69 10.23
CA VAL A 372 -13.73 -5.68 11.69
C VAL A 372 -12.46 -4.91 12.02
N ASP A 373 -12.57 -3.80 12.75
CA ASP A 373 -11.41 -3.06 13.26
C ASP A 373 -11.56 -2.86 14.77
N SER A 374 -10.51 -3.22 15.49
CA SER A 374 -10.41 -3.07 16.94
C SER A 374 -10.20 -1.61 17.28
N THR A 375 -11.22 -1.02 17.88
CA THR A 375 -11.15 0.38 18.32
C THR A 375 -10.03 0.59 19.36
N THR A 376 -9.26 1.65 19.18
CA THR A 376 -8.19 2.03 20.11
C THR A 376 -8.80 2.58 21.40
N LEU A 377 -8.38 2.04 22.56
CA LEU A 377 -8.71 2.59 23.87
C LEU A 377 -7.52 3.39 24.41
N GLY A 378 -7.78 4.36 25.27
CA GLY A 378 -6.70 5.17 25.81
C GLY A 378 -7.16 6.33 26.68
N PHE A 379 -6.21 7.16 27.06
CA PHE A 379 -6.41 8.34 27.90
C PHE A 379 -5.40 9.43 27.60
N THR A 380 -5.72 10.66 27.99
CA THR A 380 -4.77 11.77 28.04
C THR A 380 -4.42 12.06 29.49
N ALA A 381 -3.14 12.24 29.78
CA ALA A 381 -2.67 12.53 31.12
C ALA A 381 -1.49 13.50 31.09
N ARG A 382 -1.25 14.19 32.20
CA ARG A 382 -0.06 15.01 32.40
C ARG A 382 0.66 14.66 33.68
N ARG A 383 1.96 14.93 33.71
CA ARG A 383 2.76 14.85 34.94
C ARG A 383 2.48 16.06 35.85
N LYS A 384 2.25 15.79 37.13
CA LYS A 384 2.10 16.80 38.19
C LYS A 384 2.98 16.41 39.38
N GLY A 385 4.20 16.94 39.42
CA GLY A 385 5.22 16.49 40.38
C GLY A 385 5.57 15.02 40.14
N GLU A 386 5.48 14.20 41.19
CA GLU A 386 5.68 12.75 41.12
C GLU A 386 4.42 11.97 40.73
N SER A 387 3.26 12.64 40.65
CA SER A 387 1.97 12.03 40.31
C SER A 387 1.56 12.27 38.85
N LEU A 388 0.59 11.49 38.37
CA LEU A 388 -0.08 11.72 37.09
C LEU A 388 -1.49 12.26 37.32
N SER A 389 -1.90 13.21 36.48
CA SER A 389 -3.26 13.74 36.43
C SER A 389 -3.91 13.28 35.14
N LEU A 390 -5.01 12.54 35.25
CA LEU A 390 -5.88 12.21 34.12
C LEU A 390 -6.55 13.50 33.61
N LEU A 391 -6.56 13.69 32.29
CA LEU A 391 -7.16 14.84 31.60
C LEU A 391 -8.40 14.46 30.81
N GLY A 392 -8.42 13.25 30.25
CA GLY A 392 -9.51 12.75 29.45
C GLY A 392 -9.31 11.28 29.09
N VAL A 393 -10.35 10.65 28.56
CA VAL A 393 -10.35 9.24 28.16
C VAL A 393 -10.97 9.11 26.78
N SER A 394 -10.58 8.07 26.04
CA SER A 394 -11.18 7.73 24.75
C SER A 394 -12.70 7.55 24.85
N ASN A 395 -13.42 7.75 23.74
CA ASN A 395 -14.89 7.70 23.71
C ASN A 395 -15.50 6.33 24.07
N LEU A 396 -14.70 5.26 23.99
CA LEU A 396 -15.09 3.91 24.41
C LEU A 396 -15.24 3.77 25.92
N LEU A 397 -14.55 4.62 26.66
CA LEU A 397 -14.42 4.52 28.11
C LEU A 397 -15.42 5.42 28.82
N ASP A 398 -15.84 4.97 30.00
CA ASP A 398 -16.67 5.72 30.92
C ASP A 398 -15.78 6.57 31.84
N PRO A 399 -15.78 7.91 31.71
CA PRO A 399 -14.94 8.78 32.52
C PRO A 399 -15.29 8.75 34.02
N SER A 400 -16.48 8.29 34.41
CA SER A 400 -16.92 8.27 35.81
C SER A 400 -16.28 7.15 36.66
N VAL A 401 -15.81 6.10 36.00
CA VAL A 401 -15.18 4.93 36.64
C VAL A 401 -13.73 4.73 36.18
N THR A 402 -13.22 5.62 35.33
CA THR A 402 -11.86 5.54 34.78
C THR A 402 -10.92 6.46 35.53
N GLN A 403 -9.79 5.93 36.02
CA GLN A 403 -8.84 6.67 36.84
C GLN A 403 -7.40 6.15 36.71
N LEU A 404 -6.44 6.97 37.13
CA LEU A 404 -5.05 6.58 37.31
C LEU A 404 -4.77 6.42 38.81
N VAL A 405 -4.35 5.23 39.22
CA VAL A 405 -4.04 4.90 40.62
C VAL A 405 -2.55 4.64 40.74
N SER A 406 -1.90 5.22 41.74
CA SER A 406 -0.50 4.94 42.08
C SER A 406 -0.44 4.23 43.44
N ASP A 407 0.37 3.18 43.55
CA ASP A 407 0.65 2.54 44.84
C ASP A 407 1.84 3.20 45.56
N ASP A 408 2.07 2.83 46.82
CA ASP A 408 3.15 3.37 47.67
C ASP A 408 4.56 3.06 47.12
N ALA A 409 4.67 2.09 46.21
CA ALA A 409 5.91 1.75 45.52
C ALA A 409 6.08 2.51 44.19
N GLY A 410 5.14 3.41 43.86
CA GLY A 410 5.18 4.24 42.65
C GLY A 410 4.74 3.51 41.38
N HIS A 411 4.15 2.31 41.47
CA HIS A 411 3.55 1.67 40.30
C HIS A 411 2.23 2.34 39.97
N VAL A 412 2.05 2.64 38.68
CA VAL A 412 0.82 3.26 38.19
C VAL A 412 -0.04 2.21 37.50
N LYS A 413 -1.34 2.23 37.79
CA LYS A 413 -2.36 1.42 37.15
C LYS A 413 -3.39 2.33 36.48
N PHE A 414 -3.79 1.95 35.28
CA PHE A 414 -4.92 2.54 34.59
C PHE A 414 -6.14 1.66 34.83
N GLU A 415 -7.08 2.16 35.64
CA GLU A 415 -8.35 1.50 35.91
C GLU A 415 -9.41 2.08 34.97
N TYR A 416 -10.13 1.24 34.23
CA TYR A 416 -11.07 1.70 33.19
C TYR A 416 -12.33 0.84 33.07
N GLY A 417 -13.45 1.47 32.74
CA GLY A 417 -14.72 0.83 32.43
C GLY A 417 -15.18 1.16 31.02
N TYR A 418 -15.79 0.19 30.33
CA TYR A 418 -16.40 0.43 29.02
C TYR A 418 -17.75 1.10 29.18
N ARG A 419 -17.97 2.18 28.42
CA ARG A 419 -19.23 2.95 28.43
C ARG A 419 -20.46 2.09 28.11
N MET A 420 -20.29 1.11 27.23
CA MET A 420 -21.36 0.20 26.81
C MET A 420 -21.79 -0.80 27.89
N LEU A 421 -20.88 -1.17 28.79
CA LEU A 421 -21.12 -2.26 29.74
C LEU A 421 -21.78 -1.78 31.04
N LYS A 422 -21.76 -0.47 31.35
CA LYS A 422 -22.31 0.11 32.60
C LYS A 422 -21.97 -0.71 33.87
N THR A 423 -20.81 -1.36 33.90
CA THR A 423 -20.40 -2.23 35.01
C THR A 423 -19.54 -1.47 36.02
N PRO A 424 -19.76 -1.65 37.33
CA PRO A 424 -18.99 -0.98 38.38
C PRO A 424 -17.57 -1.55 38.57
N THR A 425 -17.25 -2.70 37.96
CA THR A 425 -15.94 -3.35 38.07
C THR A 425 -15.00 -2.79 37.00
N ALA A 426 -13.97 -2.05 37.42
CA ALA A 426 -12.96 -1.51 36.52
C ALA A 426 -11.99 -2.60 36.05
N ASN A 427 -11.71 -2.64 34.75
CA ASN A 427 -10.57 -3.36 34.21
C ASN A 427 -9.29 -2.64 34.65
N VAL A 428 -8.20 -3.38 34.81
CA VAL A 428 -6.93 -2.83 35.30
C VAL A 428 -5.82 -3.12 34.31
N LEU A 429 -5.19 -2.07 33.79
CA LEU A 429 -3.98 -2.15 32.98
C LEU A 429 -2.79 -1.57 33.76
N PRO A 430 -1.82 -2.38 34.19
CA PRO A 430 -0.61 -1.85 34.81
C PRO A 430 0.22 -1.07 33.79
N LEU A 431 0.66 0.14 34.16
CA LEU A 431 1.53 0.96 33.33
C LEU A 431 2.98 0.77 33.77
N SER A 432 3.85 0.45 32.83
CA SER A 432 5.27 0.31 33.13
C SER A 432 5.90 1.68 33.44
N ARG A 433 7.02 1.65 34.16
CA ARG A 433 7.80 2.85 34.45
C ARG A 433 8.18 3.63 33.19
N LYS A 434 8.47 2.95 32.08
CA LYS A 434 8.82 3.57 30.79
C LYS A 434 7.65 4.39 30.22
N VAL A 435 6.43 3.87 30.33
CA VAL A 435 5.21 4.58 29.91
C VAL A 435 5.01 5.82 30.78
N VAL A 436 5.07 5.64 32.10
CA VAL A 436 4.88 6.73 33.07
C VAL A 436 5.91 7.84 32.87
N GLU A 437 7.19 7.50 32.69
CA GLU A 437 8.28 8.47 32.48
C GLU A 437 8.12 9.30 31.21
N ARG A 438 7.45 8.76 30.18
CA ARG A 438 7.27 9.44 28.89
C ARG A 438 6.13 10.47 28.88
N ILE A 439 5.22 10.42 29.86
CA ILE A 439 4.12 11.39 29.98
C ILE A 439 4.67 12.77 30.38
N GLN A 440 4.33 13.77 29.57
CA GLN A 440 4.86 15.14 29.69
C GLN A 440 4.06 16.00 30.69
N VAL A 441 4.67 17.10 31.14
CA VAL A 441 4.02 18.09 32.01
C VAL A 441 2.93 18.88 31.25
N SER A 442 3.14 19.11 29.95
CA SER A 442 2.16 19.69 29.01
C SER A 442 0.97 18.78 28.74
N GLY A 443 1.11 17.48 28.98
CA GLY A 443 0.13 16.45 28.64
C GLY A 443 0.61 15.56 27.49
N SER A 444 0.23 14.30 27.53
CA SER A 444 0.48 13.27 26.53
C SER A 444 -0.75 12.42 26.30
N ALA A 445 -0.91 11.90 25.09
CA ALA A 445 -1.86 10.85 24.77
C ALA A 445 -1.24 9.47 25.04
N VAL A 446 -1.99 8.60 25.71
CA VAL A 446 -1.62 7.21 25.98
C VAL A 446 -2.66 6.32 25.33
N ASP A 447 -2.28 5.67 24.23
CA ASP A 447 -3.15 4.83 23.42
C ASP A 447 -2.78 3.36 23.58
N VAL A 448 -3.78 2.50 23.52
CA VAL A 448 -3.62 1.05 23.65
C VAL A 448 -4.26 0.37 22.45
N THR A 449 -3.44 -0.29 21.65
CA THR A 449 -3.87 -1.13 20.52
C THR A 449 -3.64 -2.59 20.82
N LEU A 450 -4.37 -3.47 20.13
CA LEU A 450 -4.31 -4.91 20.36
C LEU A 450 -3.45 -5.60 19.31
N SER A 451 -2.82 -6.71 19.67
CA SER A 451 -2.23 -7.63 18.71
C SER A 451 -2.43 -9.08 19.12
N HIS A 452 -2.53 -9.97 18.13
CA HIS A 452 -2.51 -11.41 18.36
C HIS A 452 -1.11 -11.86 18.77
N ILE A 453 -1.05 -12.74 19.76
CA ILE A 453 0.15 -13.50 20.12
C ILE A 453 -0.21 -14.99 20.22
N PRO A 454 0.75 -15.92 20.08
CA PRO A 454 0.44 -17.37 20.00
C PRO A 454 -0.42 -17.94 21.12
N GLN A 455 -0.47 -17.30 22.30
CA GLN A 455 -1.22 -17.76 23.47
C GLN A 455 -2.23 -16.71 24.00
N GLY A 456 -2.59 -15.69 23.21
CA GLY A 456 -3.58 -14.70 23.62
C GLY A 456 -3.48 -13.36 22.91
N LEU A 457 -3.64 -12.27 23.68
CA LEU A 457 -3.66 -10.91 23.19
C LEU A 457 -2.57 -10.08 23.87
N ARG A 458 -1.99 -9.17 23.09
CA ARG A 458 -1.05 -8.16 23.56
C ARG A 458 -1.71 -6.79 23.53
N PHE A 459 -1.62 -6.07 24.64
CA PHE A 459 -2.01 -4.68 24.77
C PHE A 459 -0.77 -3.83 24.57
N ASN A 460 -0.63 -3.24 23.38
CA ASN A 460 0.51 -2.40 23.01
C ASN A 460 0.24 -0.96 23.45
N ILE A 461 1.14 -0.40 24.24
CA ILE A 461 0.98 0.93 24.83
C ILE A 461 1.83 1.93 24.05
N PHE A 462 1.18 2.95 23.53
CA PHE A 462 1.77 4.07 22.81
C PHE A 462 1.68 5.33 23.67
N VAL A 463 2.71 6.17 23.63
CA VAL A 463 2.69 7.51 24.22
C VAL A 463 3.02 8.51 23.12
N ASP A 464 2.10 9.43 22.85
CA ASP A 464 2.19 10.41 21.75
C ASP A 464 2.48 9.74 20.40
N GLY A 465 1.77 8.63 20.12
CA GLY A 465 1.91 7.85 18.89
C GLY A 465 3.16 6.97 18.80
N ILE A 466 4.01 6.94 19.83
CA ILE A 466 5.23 6.14 19.86
C ILE A 466 5.02 4.90 20.73
N TRP A 467 5.27 3.72 20.18
CA TRP A 467 5.21 2.45 20.89
C TRP A 467 6.27 2.39 22.00
N VAL A 468 5.82 2.29 23.25
CA VAL A 468 6.69 2.33 24.43
C VAL A 468 6.84 0.96 25.07
N ASP A 469 5.73 0.26 25.27
CA ASP A 469 5.70 -1.01 25.98
C ASP A 469 4.48 -1.85 25.62
N HIS A 470 4.32 -3.00 26.27
CA HIS A 470 3.15 -3.85 26.11
C HIS A 470 2.84 -4.67 27.37
N VAL A 471 1.61 -5.17 27.46
CA VAL A 471 1.16 -6.15 28.45
C VAL A 471 0.53 -7.33 27.74
N ASP A 472 1.02 -8.54 28.02
CA ASP A 472 0.49 -9.78 27.44
C ASP A 472 -0.58 -10.39 28.34
N HIS A 473 -1.73 -10.70 27.74
CA HIS A 473 -2.83 -11.40 28.36
C HIS A 473 -2.99 -12.77 27.70
N LYS A 474 -2.80 -13.83 28.48
CA LYS A 474 -3.04 -15.20 28.02
C LYS A 474 -4.54 -15.45 27.98
N VAL A 475 -5.04 -15.96 26.86
CA VAL A 475 -6.45 -16.35 26.73
C VAL A 475 -6.63 -17.73 27.36
N LEU A 476 -7.39 -17.79 28.46
CA LEU A 476 -7.79 -19.05 29.11
C LEU A 476 -9.03 -19.62 28.42
N GLY A 477 -8.88 -20.00 27.15
CA GLY A 477 -9.96 -20.55 26.31
C GLY A 477 -10.89 -19.50 25.71
N SER A 478 -11.34 -19.74 24.48
CA SER A 478 -12.39 -18.96 23.81
C SER A 478 -13.59 -19.87 23.53
N THR A 479 -14.80 -19.34 23.71
CA THR A 479 -16.04 -19.97 23.22
C THR A 479 -16.50 -19.15 22.03
N PRO A 480 -16.54 -19.70 20.80
CA PRO A 480 -17.02 -18.96 19.64
C PRO A 480 -18.52 -18.66 19.82
N VAL A 481 -18.89 -17.38 19.78
CA VAL A 481 -20.28 -16.93 19.87
C VAL A 481 -20.72 -16.47 18.48
N ASN A 482 -21.51 -17.32 17.80
CA ASN A 482 -22.18 -17.09 16.51
C ASN A 482 -21.31 -16.69 15.29
N PRO A 483 -21.33 -17.48 14.20
CA PRO A 483 -20.86 -17.00 12.90
C PRO A 483 -21.89 -15.99 12.35
N LEU A 484 -21.53 -14.71 12.30
CA LEU A 484 -22.36 -13.68 11.67
C LEU A 484 -22.50 -13.93 10.16
N VAL A 485 -23.63 -13.44 9.66
CA VAL A 485 -24.18 -13.46 8.29
C VAL A 485 -23.11 -13.41 7.21
N ARG A 486 -23.13 -14.40 6.30
CA ARG A 486 -22.32 -14.42 5.08
C ARG A 486 -22.97 -13.56 4.01
N CYS A 487 -22.17 -12.88 3.20
CA CYS A 487 -22.66 -12.35 1.93
C CYS A 487 -23.01 -13.51 0.99
N GLU A 488 -24.28 -13.88 0.94
CA GLU A 488 -24.82 -14.78 -0.07
C GLU A 488 -24.80 -14.08 -1.43
N THR A 489 -24.35 -14.81 -2.45
CA THR A 489 -24.35 -14.33 -3.83
C THR A 489 -25.79 -14.23 -4.36
N PRO A 490 -26.09 -13.37 -5.36
CA PRO A 490 -27.43 -13.30 -5.97
C PRO A 490 -27.93 -14.66 -6.51
N ASP A 491 -27.04 -15.58 -6.87
CA ASP A 491 -27.37 -16.90 -7.39
C ASP A 491 -27.84 -17.89 -6.30
N GLU A 492 -27.54 -17.65 -5.02
CA GLU A 492 -27.95 -18.53 -3.92
C GLU A 492 -29.42 -18.36 -3.50
N ARG A 493 -30.11 -17.32 -3.99
CA ARG A 493 -31.56 -17.12 -3.73
C ARG A 493 -32.48 -18.01 -4.56
N VAL A 494 -31.97 -18.62 -5.64
CA VAL A 494 -32.80 -19.44 -6.54
C VAL A 494 -32.96 -20.89 -6.03
N GLY A 495 -32.14 -21.31 -5.07
CA GLY A 495 -32.18 -22.67 -4.50
C GLY A 495 -32.99 -22.84 -3.20
N LYS A 496 -33.58 -21.76 -2.66
CA LYS A 496 -34.40 -21.79 -1.44
C LYS A 496 -35.77 -21.13 -1.70
N MET A 497 -36.57 -21.76 -2.55
CA MET A 497 -38.03 -21.62 -2.56
C MET A 497 -38.67 -22.99 -2.44
#